data_AF-A0A3N4LNQ3-F1
#
_entry.id   AF-A0A3N4LNQ3-F1
#
_cell.length_a   1.000
_cell.length_b   1.000
_cell.length_c   1.000
_cell.angle_alpha   90.00
_cell.angle_beta   90.00
_cell.angle_gamma   90.00
#
_symmetry.space_group_name_H-M   'P 1'
#
loop_
_entity.id
_entity.type
_entity.pdbx_description
1 polymer ?
#
loop_
_entity_poly.entity_id
_entity_poly.type
_entity_poly.pdbx_seq_one_letter_code
_entity_poly.pdbx_strand_id
1 'polypeptide(L)'
;MMSQPMNIDAGDAAFQAEVTAVKGWWSSSRWRHMKKLFTAEQIEIVEKRFEGKITSYTYRMFTSVSGTLDTVYLTRWQCLSTASSDCYMTRWRLFMAELFHDCKQRKNRFSKPKSQWPAIQIDYLRPIIADADTGHGGLIVIMKVTKFFVEALNY
;
A
#
# COMPACT_ATOMS: atom_id res chain seq x y z
N MET A 1 13.64 37.42 9.65
CA MET A 1 12.64 36.77 10.52
C MET A 1 13.38 35.74 11.36
N MET A 2 13.34 35.83 12.69
CA MET A 2 13.89 34.77 13.55
C MET A 2 12.91 33.59 13.56
N SER A 3 13.41 32.38 13.37
CA SER A 3 12.62 31.16 13.57
C SER A 3 12.19 31.07 15.03
N GLN A 4 10.91 30.81 15.28
CA GLN A 4 10.41 30.54 16.63
C GLN A 4 11.21 29.38 17.25
N PRO A 5 11.56 29.43 18.55
CA PRO A 5 12.19 28.31 19.22
C PRO A 5 11.26 27.09 19.13
N MET A 6 11.82 25.94 18.78
CA MET A 6 11.09 24.68 18.70
C MET A 6 10.54 24.35 20.09
N ASN A 7 9.22 24.25 20.24
CA ASN A 7 8.59 23.94 21.51
C ASN A 7 8.81 22.45 21.84
N ILE A 8 9.83 22.18 22.66
CA ILE A 8 10.29 20.83 23.01
C ILE A 8 9.17 20.07 23.75
N ASP A 9 8.55 20.69 24.75
CA ASP A 9 7.50 20.06 25.57
C ASP A 9 6.28 19.64 24.72
N ALA A 10 5.90 20.47 23.74
CA ALA A 10 4.83 20.13 22.79
C ALA A 10 5.24 19.01 21.81
N GLY A 11 6.51 18.96 21.41
CA GLY A 11 7.06 17.89 20.58
C GLY A 11 7.11 16.54 21.31
N ASP A 12 7.52 16.54 22.57
CA ASP A 12 7.56 15.35 23.43
C ASP A 12 6.14 14.83 23.73
N ALA A 13 5.18 15.72 24.02
CA ALA A 13 3.79 15.34 24.21
C ALA A 13 3.18 14.69 22.94
N ALA A 14 3.46 15.24 21.75
CA ALA A 14 3.04 14.65 20.48
C ALA A 14 3.67 13.27 20.25
N PHE A 15 4.98 13.13 20.50
CA PHE A 15 5.69 11.84 20.40
C PHE A 15 5.11 10.77 21.33
N GLN A 16 4.78 11.11 22.58
CA GLN A 16 4.16 10.16 23.50
C GLN A 16 2.74 9.75 23.06
N ALA A 17 2.00 10.64 22.41
CA ALA A 17 0.68 10.32 21.84
C ALA A 17 0.79 9.32 20.68
N GLU A 18 1.73 9.54 19.75
CA GLU A 18 2.00 8.63 18.61
C GLU A 18 2.47 7.26 19.09
N VAL A 19 3.46 7.20 20.00
CA VAL A 19 3.94 5.96 20.64
C VAL A 19 2.79 5.19 21.32
N THR A 20 1.86 5.91 21.96
CA THR A 20 0.67 5.31 22.59
C THR A 20 -0.31 4.75 21.55
N ALA A 21 -0.52 5.46 20.43
CA ALA A 21 -1.33 4.99 19.32
C ALA A 21 -0.74 3.72 18.67
N VAL A 22 0.57 3.67 18.44
CA VAL A 22 1.26 2.46 17.92
C VAL A 22 1.15 1.29 18.90
N LYS A 23 1.35 1.51 20.20
CA LYS A 23 1.13 0.48 21.23
C LYS A 23 -0.31 -0.04 21.22
N GLY A 24 -1.29 0.85 21.08
CA GLY A 24 -2.70 0.50 20.92
C GLY A 24 -2.94 -0.37 19.68
N TRP A 25 -2.47 0.06 18.51
CA TRP A 25 -2.57 -0.69 17.26
C TRP A 25 -1.93 -2.08 17.34
N TRP A 26 -0.75 -2.17 17.97
CA TRP A 26 0.00 -3.42 18.19
C TRP A 26 -0.66 -4.42 19.13
N SER A 27 -1.62 -4.00 19.95
CA SER A 27 -2.41 -4.87 20.83
C SER A 27 -3.49 -5.68 20.09
N SER A 28 -3.83 -5.29 18.85
CA SER A 28 -4.91 -5.92 18.09
C SER A 28 -4.61 -7.37 17.68
N SER A 29 -5.66 -8.17 17.49
CA SER A 29 -5.60 -9.60 17.12
C SER A 29 -4.88 -9.87 15.78
N ARG A 30 -4.68 -8.82 14.96
CA ARG A 30 -3.83 -8.77 13.77
C ARG A 30 -2.39 -9.21 14.06
N TRP A 31 -1.86 -8.87 15.23
CA TRP A 31 -0.44 -8.99 15.59
C TRP A 31 -0.10 -10.12 16.54
N ARG A 32 -1.10 -10.91 16.97
CA ARG A 32 -0.98 -11.93 18.05
C ARG A 32 0.11 -13.00 17.83
N HIS A 33 0.53 -13.23 16.58
CA HIS A 33 1.57 -14.20 16.21
C HIS A 33 2.89 -13.54 15.78
N MET A 34 3.01 -12.21 15.86
CA MET A 34 4.20 -11.47 15.41
C MET A 34 5.12 -11.11 16.58
N LYS A 35 6.30 -11.75 16.63
CA LYS A 35 7.39 -11.34 17.52
C LYS A 35 8.04 -10.06 17.00
N LYS A 36 8.00 -9.00 17.80
CA LYS A 36 8.63 -7.70 17.51
C LYS A 36 10.05 -7.71 18.09
N LEU A 37 11.04 -7.25 17.33
CA LEU A 37 12.45 -7.13 17.77
C LEU A 37 12.87 -5.67 18.00
N PHE A 38 11.90 -4.75 17.99
CA PHE A 38 12.05 -3.31 18.12
C PHE A 38 10.85 -2.74 18.90
N THR A 39 11.00 -1.57 19.50
CA THR A 39 9.98 -0.90 20.31
C THR A 39 9.16 0.10 19.47
N ALA A 40 8.04 0.60 20.02
CA ALA A 40 7.20 1.59 19.33
C ALA A 40 7.93 2.93 19.18
N GLU A 41 8.67 3.32 20.23
CA GLU A 41 9.54 4.49 20.28
C GLU A 41 10.60 4.48 19.15
N GLN A 42 11.16 3.31 18.85
CA GLN A 42 12.13 3.16 17.75
C GLN A 42 11.51 3.31 16.36
N ILE A 43 10.21 3.01 16.20
CA ILE A 43 9.50 3.18 14.92
C ILE A 43 9.21 4.66 14.66
N GLU A 44 8.64 5.36 15.64
CA GLU A 44 8.34 6.79 15.53
C GLU A 44 9.58 7.66 15.21
N ILE A 45 10.72 7.33 15.83
CA ILE A 45 12.00 8.00 15.53
C ILE A 45 12.46 7.79 14.08
N VAL A 46 12.11 6.66 13.46
CA VAL A 46 12.44 6.36 12.06
C VAL A 46 11.47 7.04 11.10
N GLU A 47 10.18 7.08 11.42
CA GLU A 47 9.16 7.71 10.57
C GLU A 47 9.36 9.23 10.45
N LYS A 48 9.58 9.94 11.56
CA LYS A 48 9.86 11.40 11.54
C LYS A 48 11.10 11.80 10.76
N ARG A 49 12.11 10.91 10.68
CA ARG A 49 13.31 11.13 9.85
C ARG A 49 13.03 10.93 8.36
N PHE A 50 11.95 10.24 7.99
CA PHE A 50 11.60 9.93 6.62
C PHE A 50 10.75 11.03 5.96
N GLU A 51 10.00 11.83 6.72
CA GLU A 51 9.14 12.91 6.22
C GLU A 51 9.87 14.03 5.44
N GLY A 52 11.20 14.00 5.38
CA GLY A 52 12.06 14.91 4.61
C GLY A 52 11.98 14.83 3.07
N LYS A 53 11.31 13.81 2.48
CA LYS A 53 11.01 13.65 1.02
C LYS A 53 12.27 13.30 0.16
N ILE A 54 12.24 12.80 -1.09
CA ILE A 54 11.47 13.12 -2.33
C ILE A 54 11.24 11.84 -3.22
N THR A 55 10.22 11.86 -4.13
CA THR A 55 9.67 10.76 -4.99
C THR A 55 9.07 11.32 -6.31
N SER A 56 8.78 10.64 -7.44
CA SER A 56 9.13 9.33 -8.08
C SER A 56 8.59 9.31 -9.56
N TYR A 57 8.85 8.28 -10.40
CA TYR A 57 8.43 8.19 -11.85
C TYR A 57 7.91 6.77 -12.27
N THR A 58 6.99 6.62 -13.25
CA THR A 58 6.27 5.33 -13.56
C THR A 58 5.81 5.15 -15.05
N TYR A 59 5.41 3.93 -15.49
CA TYR A 59 4.94 3.60 -16.87
C TYR A 59 3.86 2.47 -17.03
N ARG A 60 3.66 1.87 -18.23
CA ARG A 60 2.34 1.47 -18.83
C ARG A 60 1.99 -0.04 -19.11
N MET A 61 0.68 -0.40 -18.95
CA MET A 61 -0.13 -1.56 -19.48
C MET A 61 0.10 -2.97 -18.83
N PHE A 62 -0.85 -3.90 -18.63
CA PHE A 62 -1.94 -4.53 -19.44
C PHE A 62 -3.12 -5.06 -18.54
N THR A 63 -4.26 -5.51 -19.09
CA THR A 63 -5.47 -5.90 -18.31
C THR A 63 -6.13 -7.24 -18.69
N SER A 64 -6.47 -8.09 -17.70
CA SER A 64 -7.68 -8.95 -17.62
C SER A 64 -7.54 -9.96 -16.47
N VAL A 65 -8.47 -9.98 -15.49
CA VAL A 65 -8.60 -11.06 -14.49
C VAL A 65 -10.06 -11.54 -14.48
N SER A 66 -10.26 -12.86 -14.47
CA SER A 66 -11.58 -13.48 -14.61
C SER A 66 -12.38 -13.51 -13.30
N GLY A 67 -13.70 -13.68 -13.42
CA GLY A 67 -14.66 -13.39 -12.32
C GLY A 67 -14.64 -14.31 -11.10
N THR A 68 -13.87 -15.40 -11.06
CA THR A 68 -14.05 -16.51 -10.09
C THR A 68 -13.01 -16.63 -8.97
N LEU A 69 -12.07 -15.68 -8.83
CA LEU A 69 -10.96 -15.77 -7.87
C LEU A 69 -11.00 -14.60 -6.88
N ASP A 70 -10.79 -14.87 -5.59
CA ASP A 70 -10.89 -13.84 -4.54
C ASP A 70 -9.60 -13.03 -4.33
N THR A 71 -8.45 -13.53 -4.81
CA THR A 71 -7.13 -12.90 -4.65
C THR A 71 -6.36 -12.91 -5.97
N VAL A 72 -5.47 -11.92 -6.14
CA VAL A 72 -4.59 -11.81 -7.31
C VAL A 72 -3.15 -12.04 -6.84
N TYR A 73 -2.48 -13.05 -7.40
CA TYR A 73 -1.06 -13.29 -7.15
C TYR A 73 -0.20 -12.80 -8.32
N LEU A 74 0.75 -11.91 -8.03
CA LEU A 74 1.70 -11.36 -8.99
C LEU A 74 3.04 -12.08 -8.87
N THR A 75 3.32 -12.97 -9.83
CA THR A 75 4.62 -13.63 -9.93
C THR A 75 5.64 -12.73 -10.64
N ARG A 76 6.90 -12.74 -10.17
CA ARG A 76 7.97 -12.08 -10.91
C ARG A 76 8.25 -12.77 -12.25
N TRP A 77 8.14 -14.09 -12.32
CA TRP A 77 8.45 -14.85 -13.55
C TRP A 77 7.59 -14.40 -14.74
N GLN A 78 6.31 -14.10 -14.51
CA GLN A 78 5.43 -13.49 -15.51
C GLN A 78 5.78 -12.03 -15.78
N CYS A 79 6.12 -11.24 -14.75
CA CYS A 79 6.55 -9.85 -14.93
C CYS A 79 7.82 -9.76 -15.80
N LEU A 80 8.85 -10.57 -15.54
CA LEU A 80 10.10 -10.55 -16.33
C LEU A 80 9.90 -10.98 -17.79
N SER A 81 8.97 -11.91 -18.05
CA SER A 81 8.71 -12.45 -19.39
C SER A 81 7.72 -11.63 -20.22
N THR A 82 6.90 -10.76 -19.60
CA THR A 82 5.85 -9.99 -20.32
C THR A 82 5.79 -8.49 -20.00
N ALA A 83 6.49 -8.01 -18.96
CA ALA A 83 6.55 -6.62 -18.52
C ALA A 83 8.01 -6.24 -18.17
N SER A 84 8.80 -5.98 -19.22
CA SER A 84 10.26 -6.05 -19.31
C SER A 84 11.13 -5.11 -18.43
N SER A 85 10.68 -4.64 -17.25
CA SER A 85 11.53 -3.88 -16.33
C SER A 85 11.15 -4.03 -14.85
N ASP A 86 9.89 -3.81 -14.48
CA ASP A 86 9.50 -3.59 -13.07
C ASP A 86 8.20 -4.31 -12.66
N CYS A 87 8.33 -5.33 -11.81
CA CYS A 87 7.20 -6.00 -11.16
C CYS A 87 6.37 -5.03 -10.29
N TYR A 88 7.01 -4.04 -9.66
CA TYR A 88 6.37 -2.99 -8.85
C TYR A 88 5.35 -2.17 -9.65
N MET A 89 5.70 -1.77 -10.88
CA MET A 89 4.82 -1.00 -11.76
C MET A 89 3.64 -1.84 -12.27
N THR A 90 3.84 -3.14 -12.43
CA THR A 90 2.76 -4.07 -12.81
C THR A 90 1.66 -4.13 -11.75
N ARG A 91 2.04 -4.13 -10.46
CA ARG A 91 1.08 -4.07 -9.34
C ARG A 91 0.27 -2.77 -9.31
N TRP A 92 0.94 -1.62 -9.43
CA TRP A 92 0.28 -0.31 -9.49
C TRP A 92 -0.80 -0.27 -10.59
N ARG A 93 -0.46 -0.73 -11.80
CA ARG A 93 -1.37 -0.73 -12.96
C ARG A 93 -2.61 -1.61 -12.73
N LEU A 94 -2.45 -2.78 -12.10
CA LEU A 94 -3.58 -3.65 -11.80
C LEU A 94 -4.52 -3.01 -10.78
N PHE A 95 -4.00 -2.46 -9.69
CA PHE A 95 -4.80 -1.76 -8.69
C PHE A 95 -5.58 -0.56 -9.29
N MET A 96 -4.92 0.23 -10.15
CA MET A 96 -5.59 1.32 -10.88
C MET A 96 -6.68 0.82 -11.85
N ALA A 97 -6.47 -0.34 -12.49
CA ALA A 97 -7.49 -0.96 -13.34
C ALA A 97 -8.68 -1.48 -12.51
N GLU A 98 -8.44 -2.12 -11.38
CA GLU A 98 -9.47 -2.58 -10.44
C GLU A 98 -10.34 -1.40 -9.96
N LEU A 99 -9.72 -0.30 -9.51
CA LEU A 99 -10.43 0.93 -9.14
C LEU A 99 -11.25 1.52 -10.29
N PHE A 100 -10.69 1.57 -11.52
CA PHE A 100 -11.41 2.04 -12.69
C PHE A 100 -12.63 1.18 -13.02
N HIS A 101 -12.49 -0.15 -12.90
CA HIS A 101 -13.56 -1.10 -13.16
C HIS A 101 -14.66 -1.05 -12.08
N ASP A 102 -14.31 -0.92 -10.80
CA ASP A 102 -15.29 -0.65 -9.72
C ASP A 102 -16.02 0.68 -9.98
N CYS A 103 -15.30 1.78 -10.22
CA CYS A 103 -15.90 3.09 -10.49
C CYS A 103 -16.86 3.04 -11.69
N LYS A 104 -16.50 2.31 -12.75
CA LYS A 104 -17.33 2.10 -13.95
C LYS A 104 -18.60 1.30 -13.63
N GLN A 105 -18.47 0.21 -12.87
CA GLN A 105 -19.60 -0.61 -12.44
C GLN A 105 -20.53 0.14 -11.49
N ARG A 106 -19.96 0.85 -10.52
CA ARG A 106 -20.65 1.72 -9.56
C ARG A 106 -21.44 2.81 -10.29
N LYS A 107 -20.82 3.54 -11.22
CA LYS A 107 -21.48 4.55 -12.04
C LYS A 107 -22.63 3.96 -12.86
N ASN A 108 -22.41 2.85 -13.58
CA ASN A 108 -23.44 2.16 -14.36
C ASN A 108 -24.65 1.71 -13.51
N ARG A 109 -24.43 1.31 -12.25
CA ARG A 109 -25.51 1.00 -11.30
C ARG A 109 -26.27 2.24 -10.84
N PHE A 110 -25.58 3.26 -10.36
CA PHE A 110 -26.25 4.48 -9.84
C PHE A 110 -26.89 5.34 -10.94
N SER A 111 -26.50 5.18 -12.21
CA SER A 111 -27.19 5.78 -13.36
C SER A 111 -28.47 5.03 -13.79
N LYS A 112 -28.84 3.91 -13.14
CA LYS A 112 -29.99 3.07 -13.52
C LYS A 112 -30.90 2.80 -12.32
N PRO A 113 -32.23 2.69 -12.53
CA PRO A 113 -33.14 2.22 -11.48
C PRO A 113 -32.76 0.80 -11.05
N LYS A 114 -33.01 0.47 -9.78
CA LYS A 114 -32.60 -0.80 -9.15
C LYS A 114 -33.09 -2.06 -9.89
N SER A 115 -34.21 -1.96 -10.60
CA SER A 115 -34.77 -3.03 -11.46
C SER A 115 -33.91 -3.40 -12.67
N GLN A 116 -33.01 -2.51 -13.11
CA GLN A 116 -32.12 -2.69 -14.27
C GLN A 116 -30.66 -2.96 -13.86
N TRP A 117 -30.41 -3.26 -12.59
CA TRP A 117 -29.06 -3.63 -12.14
C TRP A 117 -28.69 -5.03 -12.66
N PRO A 118 -27.42 -5.28 -13.01
CA PRO A 118 -26.98 -6.61 -13.43
C PRO A 118 -27.14 -7.60 -12.26
N ALA A 119 -27.64 -8.80 -12.56
CA ALA A 119 -27.85 -9.84 -11.54
C ALA A 119 -26.54 -10.29 -10.85
N ILE A 120 -25.43 -10.23 -11.57
CA ILE A 120 -24.09 -10.52 -11.05
C ILE A 120 -23.36 -9.19 -10.81
N GLN A 121 -23.03 -8.93 -9.55
CA GLN A 121 -22.12 -7.86 -9.16
C GLN A 121 -20.73 -8.46 -8.95
N ILE A 122 -19.79 -8.17 -9.85
CA ILE A 122 -18.37 -8.52 -9.66
C ILE A 122 -17.80 -7.66 -8.53
N ASP A 123 -16.94 -8.24 -7.70
CA ASP A 123 -16.00 -7.51 -6.85
C ASP A 123 -14.64 -7.43 -7.55
N TYR A 124 -14.20 -6.19 -7.79
CA TYR A 124 -12.92 -5.86 -8.41
C TYR A 124 -11.81 -5.56 -7.39
N LEU A 125 -12.13 -5.26 -6.12
CA LEU A 125 -11.15 -4.81 -5.12
C LEU A 125 -10.47 -5.99 -4.41
N ARG A 126 -9.85 -6.86 -5.20
CA ARG A 126 -9.28 -8.13 -4.76
C ARG A 126 -7.91 -7.91 -4.10
N PRO A 127 -7.60 -8.54 -2.96
CA PRO A 127 -6.27 -8.43 -2.35
C PRO A 127 -5.17 -8.92 -3.31
N ILE A 128 -4.25 -8.01 -3.63
CA ILE A 128 -3.07 -8.30 -4.47
C ILE A 128 -1.90 -8.73 -3.59
N ILE A 129 -1.47 -9.98 -3.73
CA ILE A 129 -0.25 -10.53 -3.16
C ILE A 129 0.84 -10.47 -4.24
N ALA A 130 2.00 -9.91 -3.92
CA ALA A 130 3.10 -9.76 -4.88
C ALA A 130 4.41 -10.35 -4.37
N ASP A 131 5.16 -10.96 -5.29
CA ASP A 131 6.48 -11.49 -5.07
C ASP A 131 7.53 -10.36 -4.93
N ALA A 132 8.44 -10.52 -3.97
CA ALA A 132 9.51 -9.57 -3.64
C ALA A 132 10.92 -10.19 -3.76
N ASP A 133 11.01 -11.44 -4.24
CA ASP A 133 12.23 -12.24 -4.32
C ASP A 133 13.00 -12.28 -2.99
N THR A 134 14.33 -12.18 -3.06
CA THR A 134 15.26 -12.02 -1.95
C THR A 134 15.41 -10.56 -1.49
N GLY A 135 14.61 -9.61 -2.02
CA GLY A 135 14.66 -8.20 -1.64
C GLY A 135 15.76 -7.35 -2.31
N HIS A 136 16.42 -7.86 -3.35
CA HIS A 136 17.30 -7.11 -4.27
C HIS A 136 18.51 -6.39 -3.67
N GLY A 137 18.94 -6.74 -2.46
CA GLY A 137 20.12 -6.16 -1.83
C GLY A 137 20.12 -6.29 -0.32
N GLY A 138 20.85 -5.40 0.36
CA GLY A 138 20.86 -5.33 1.82
C GLY A 138 19.57 -4.74 2.42
N LEU A 139 19.43 -4.83 3.75
CA LEU A 139 18.22 -4.45 4.50
C LEU A 139 17.60 -3.08 4.12
N ILE A 140 18.43 -2.07 3.82
CA ILE A 140 17.97 -0.74 3.40
C ILE A 140 17.20 -0.80 2.07
N VAL A 141 17.63 -1.65 1.13
CA VAL A 141 16.94 -1.87 -0.15
C VAL A 141 15.60 -2.57 0.09
N ILE A 142 15.59 -3.58 0.97
CA ILE A 142 14.36 -4.30 1.36
C ILE A 142 13.34 -3.32 1.95
N MET A 143 13.74 -2.44 2.88
CA MET A 143 12.85 -1.42 3.46
C MET A 143 12.31 -0.45 2.40
N LYS A 144 13.14 0.01 1.46
CA LYS A 144 12.71 0.87 0.34
C LYS A 144 11.72 0.15 -0.58
N VAL A 145 11.97 -1.12 -0.91
CA VAL A 145 11.08 -1.97 -1.71
C VAL A 145 9.74 -2.19 -1.01
N THR A 146 9.74 -2.53 0.28
CA THR A 146 8.53 -2.67 1.09
C THR A 146 7.73 -1.36 1.13
N LYS A 147 8.41 -0.22 1.29
CA LYS A 147 7.77 1.10 1.22
C LYS A 147 7.10 1.35 -0.13
N PHE A 148 7.78 1.10 -1.26
CA PHE A 148 7.17 1.23 -2.58
C PHE A 148 5.95 0.31 -2.77
N PHE A 149 5.96 -0.90 -2.22
CA PHE A 149 4.77 -1.76 -2.21
C PHE A 149 3.59 -1.18 -1.41
N VAL A 150 3.84 -0.51 -0.29
CA VAL A 150 2.77 0.12 0.51
C VAL A 150 2.26 1.40 -0.17
N GLU A 151 3.17 2.28 -0.61
CA GLU A 151 2.79 3.57 -1.20
C GLU A 151 2.11 3.44 -2.56
N ALA A 152 2.39 2.40 -3.33
CA ALA A 152 1.67 2.08 -4.57
C ALA A 152 0.20 1.66 -4.38
N LEU A 153 -0.39 1.86 -3.18
CA LEU A 153 -1.84 1.78 -2.93
C LEU A 153 -2.44 3.10 -2.41
N ASN A 154 -1.62 4.12 -2.13
CA ASN A 154 -2.02 5.35 -1.43
C ASN A 154 -2.00 6.63 -2.30
N TYR A 155 -1.90 6.46 -3.63
CA TYR A 155 -1.95 7.54 -4.63
C TYR A 155 -3.26 7.50 -5.42
#